data_AF-A0A382TA29-F1
#
_entry.id   AF-A0A382TA29-F1
#
_cell.length_a   1.000
_cell.length_b   1.000
_cell.length_c   1.000
_cell.angle_alpha   90.00
_cell.angle_beta   90.00
_cell.angle_gamma   90.00
#
_symmetry.space_group_name_H-M   'P 1'
#
loop_
_entity.id
_entity.type
_entity.pdbx_description
1 polymer ?
#
loop_
_entity_poly.entity_id
_entity_poly.type
_entity_poly.pdbx_seq_one_letter_code
_entity_poly.pdbx_strand_id
1 'polypeptide(L)' 'VKDFILDMGFVLSHEDSQEELIVIDDEERAIKNLVIDCEAPTLILEQVITPMPEGSSDFCKRLLQMN' A
#
# COMPACT_ATOMS: atom_id res chain seq x y z
N VAL A 1 -13.42 8.15 -1.05
CA VAL A 1 -12.50 7.00 -1.22
C VAL A 1 -12.97 5.77 -0.45
N LYS A 2 -13.36 5.91 0.81
CA LYS A 2 -13.87 4.81 1.66
C LYS A 2 -14.98 3.95 1.03
N ASP A 3 -16.00 4.57 0.45
CA ASP A 3 -17.10 3.81 -0.18
C ASP A 3 -16.63 2.91 -1.32
N PHE A 4 -15.66 3.39 -2.14
CA PHE A 4 -15.05 2.57 -3.19
C PHE A 4 -14.29 1.36 -2.64
N ILE A 5 -13.58 1.51 -1.52
CA ILE A 5 -12.84 0.42 -0.88
C ILE A 5 -13.82 -0.67 -0.41
N LEU A 6 -14.93 -0.25 0.22
CA LEU A 6 -15.99 -1.15 0.68
C LEU A 6 -16.70 -1.84 -0.50
N ASP A 7 -17.00 -1.10 -1.57
CA ASP A 7 -17.63 -1.63 -2.79
C ASP A 7 -16.74 -2.67 -3.50
N MET A 8 -15.42 -2.54 -3.41
CA MET A 8 -14.46 -3.52 -3.95
C MET A 8 -14.33 -4.80 -3.12
N GLY A 9 -14.99 -4.84 -1.94
CA GLY A 9 -15.00 -5.97 -1.03
C GLY A 9 -13.78 -6.04 -0.10
N PHE A 10 -13.01 -4.95 0.03
CA PHE A 10 -11.85 -4.93 0.91
C PHE A 10 -12.25 -4.76 2.38
N VAL A 11 -11.50 -5.42 3.26
CA VAL A 11 -11.67 -5.28 4.71
C VAL A 11 -10.74 -4.18 5.20
N LEU A 12 -11.32 -3.20 5.91
CA LEU A 12 -10.57 -2.15 6.59
C LEU A 12 -9.90 -2.75 7.84
N SER A 13 -8.58 -2.75 7.89
CA SER A 13 -7.84 -3.19 9.06
C SER A 13 -7.52 -2.05 10.02
N HIS A 14 -7.27 -0.85 9.50
CA HIS A 14 -7.06 0.35 10.29
C HIS A 14 -7.51 1.61 9.54
N GLU A 15 -7.93 2.63 10.27
CA GLU A 15 -8.34 3.93 9.72
C GLU A 15 -7.90 5.03 10.68
N ASP A 16 -7.21 6.04 10.14
CA ASP A 16 -6.90 7.29 10.83
C ASP A 16 -7.57 8.44 10.08
N SER A 17 -8.67 8.94 10.63
CA SER A 17 -9.42 10.05 10.03
C SER A 17 -8.72 11.41 10.18
N GLN A 18 -7.73 11.56 11.08
CA GLN A 18 -6.99 12.82 11.22
C GLN A 18 -5.95 12.98 10.12
N GLU A 19 -5.29 11.87 9.77
CA GLU A 19 -4.25 11.82 8.74
C GLU A 19 -4.79 11.36 7.37
N GLU A 20 -6.12 11.27 7.21
CA GLU A 20 -6.80 10.78 5.99
C GLU A 20 -6.26 9.44 5.45
N LEU A 21 -5.86 8.55 6.37
CA LEU A 21 -5.14 7.31 6.07
C LEU A 21 -6.02 6.08 6.32
N ILE A 22 -5.97 5.14 5.38
CA ILE A 22 -6.71 3.87 5.46
C ILE A 22 -5.75 2.71 5.22
N VAL A 23 -5.82 1.67 6.04
CA VAL A 23 -5.08 0.41 5.84
C VAL A 23 -6.06 -0.71 5.54
N ILE A 24 -5.75 -1.50 4.50
CA ILE A 24 -6.54 -2.65 4.10
C ILE A 24 -5.69 -3.91 3.99
N ASP A 25 -6.37 -5.04 4.18
CA ASP A 25 -5.81 -6.39 4.03
C ASP A 25 -6.77 -7.26 3.21
N ASP A 26 -6.21 -8.00 2.25
CA ASP A 26 -6.92 -9.00 1.43
C ASP A 26 -5.93 -10.08 0.98
N GLU A 27 -5.81 -11.12 1.80
CA GLU A 27 -4.87 -12.22 1.54
C GLU A 27 -5.27 -13.04 0.30
N GLU A 28 -6.56 -13.10 -0.08
CA GLU A 28 -7.00 -13.81 -1.29
C GLU A 28 -6.44 -13.15 -2.56
N ARG A 29 -6.25 -11.83 -2.52
CA ARG A 29 -5.63 -11.04 -3.60
C ARG A 29 -4.15 -10.73 -3.37
N ALA A 30 -3.51 -11.36 -2.38
CA ALA A 30 -2.13 -11.12 -1.98
C ALA A 30 -1.82 -9.65 -1.58
N ILE A 31 -2.83 -8.94 -1.07
CA ILE A 31 -2.71 -7.58 -0.54
C ILE A 31 -2.58 -7.67 0.98
N LYS A 32 -1.53 -7.07 1.52
CA LYS A 32 -1.26 -7.09 2.96
C LYS A 32 -0.62 -5.79 3.40
N ASN A 33 -1.22 -5.12 4.39
CA ASN A 33 -0.84 -3.81 4.87
C ASN A 33 -0.74 -2.78 3.73
N LEU A 34 -1.74 -2.73 2.83
CA LEU A 34 -1.81 -1.66 1.84
C LEU A 34 -2.31 -0.40 2.53
N VAL A 35 -1.47 0.62 2.54
CA VAL A 35 -1.78 1.95 3.06
C VAL A 35 -2.27 2.81 1.91
N ILE A 36 -3.39 3.47 2.13
CA ILE A 36 -4.07 4.37 1.21
C ILE A 36 -4.12 5.73 1.89
N ASP A 37 -3.24 6.62 1.44
CA ASP A 37 -3.19 8.01 1.89
C ASP A 37 -4.01 8.87 0.91
N CYS A 38 -5.07 9.48 1.45
CA CYS A 38 -6.10 10.18 0.69
C CYS A 38 -5.88 11.70 0.59
N GLU A 39 -4.68 12.21 0.85
CA GLU A 39 -4.41 13.66 0.85
C GLU A 39 -4.60 14.32 -0.53
N ALA A 40 -5.49 15.31 -0.63
CA ALA A 40 -5.72 16.00 -1.89
C ALA A 40 -4.51 16.87 -2.30
N PRO A 41 -4.11 16.91 -3.59
CA PRO A 41 -4.80 16.35 -4.76
C PRO A 41 -4.33 14.95 -5.18
N THR A 42 -3.50 14.27 -4.39
CA THR A 42 -2.79 13.04 -4.81
C THR A 42 -3.16 11.86 -3.92
N LEU A 43 -3.78 10.83 -4.49
CA LEU A 43 -3.97 9.57 -3.79
C LEU A 43 -2.67 8.74 -3.85
N ILE A 44 -2.13 8.35 -2.71
CA ILE A 44 -0.95 7.48 -2.61
C ILE A 44 -1.39 6.08 -2.16
N LEU A 45 -0.91 5.06 -2.87
CA LEU A 45 -1.13 3.64 -2.55
C LEU A 45 0.23 3.01 -2.31
N GLU A 46 0.51 2.58 -1.08
CA GLU A 46 1.80 2.01 -0.71
C GLU A 46 1.66 0.68 0.03
N GLN A 47 2.49 -0.29 -0.33
CA GLN A 47 2.53 -1.59 0.31
C GLN A 47 3.97 -1.98 0.58
N VAL A 48 4.25 -2.49 1.78
CA VAL A 48 5.54 -3.08 2.10
C VAL A 48 5.68 -4.42 1.38
N ILE A 49 6.60 -4.49 0.41
CA ILE A 49 6.85 -5.73 -0.36
C ILE A 49 7.82 -6.65 0.38
N THR A 50 8.97 -6.12 0.81
CA THR A 50 10.01 -6.88 1.52
C THR A 50 10.93 -5.95 2.30
N PRO A 51 11.47 -6.37 3.45
CA PRO A 51 12.65 -5.74 4.03
C PRO A 51 13.82 -5.77 3.05
N MET A 52 14.65 -4.72 3.09
CA MET A 52 15.81 -4.62 2.22
C MET A 52 16.92 -5.59 2.68
N PRO A 53 17.42 -6.49 1.82
CA PRO A 53 18.51 -7.38 2.19
C PRO A 53 19.85 -6.62 2.31
N GLU A 54 20.78 -7.14 3.12
CA GLU A 54 22.16 -6.64 3.16
C GLU A 54 22.84 -6.86 1.81
N GLY A 55 23.68 -5.91 1.37
CA GLY A 55 24.37 -6.01 0.08
C GLY A 55 23.46 -5.85 -1.15
N SER A 56 22.37 -5.11 -1.01
CA SER A 56 21.26 -4.98 -1.99
C SER A 56 21.56 -4.14 -3.24
N SER A 57 22.81 -3.86 -3.60
CA SER A 57 23.13 -2.99 -4.74
C SER A 57 22.57 -3.54 -6.07
N ASP A 58 22.80 -4.82 -6.36
CA ASP A 58 22.27 -5.47 -7.57
C ASP A 58 20.74 -5.60 -7.54
N PHE A 59 20.17 -5.82 -6.36
CA PHE A 59 18.71 -5.86 -6.15
C PHE A 59 18.07 -4.49 -6.46
N CYS A 60 18.60 -3.41 -5.89
CA CYS A 60 18.16 -2.04 -6.18
C CYS A 60 18.33 -1.69 -7.66
N LYS A 61 19.45 -2.08 -8.27
CA LYS A 61 19.68 -1.88 -9.71
C LYS A 61 18.61 -2.58 -10.55
N ARG A 62 18.23 -3.81 -10.18
CA ARG A 62 17.17 -4.55 -10.87
C ARG A 62 15.81 -3.87 -10.72
N LEU A 63 15.47 -3.37 -9.52
CA LEU A 63 14.24 -2.62 -9.28
C LEU A 63 14.17 -1.35 -10.14
N LEU A 64 15.27 -0.58 -10.22
CA LEU A 64 15.32 0.64 -11.02
C LEU A 64 15.13 0.39 -12.53
N GLN A 65 15.46 -0.80 -13.04
CA GLN A 65 15.26 -1.18 -14.44
C GLN A 65 13.83 -1.62 -14.76
N MET A 66 12.98 -1.84 -13.76
CA MET A 66 11.58 -2.21 -13.95
C MET A 66 10.66 -0.99 -14.08
N ASN A 67 11.13 0.19 -13.67
CA ASN A 67 10.46 1.48 -13.87
C ASN A 67 10.65 1.99 -15.30
#